data_AF-A0A817SHU1-F1
#
_entry.id   AF-A0A817SHU1-F1
#
_cell.length_a   1.000
_cell.length_b   1.000
_cell.length_c   1.000
_cell.angle_alpha   90.00
_cell.angle_beta   90.00
_cell.angle_gamma   90.00
#
_symmetry.space_group_name_H-M   'P 1'
#
loop_
_entity.id
_entity.type
_entity.pdbx_description
1 polymer ?
#
loop_
_entity_poly.entity_id
_entity_poly.type
_entity_poly.pdbx_seq_one_letter_code
_entity_poly.pdbx_strand_id
1 'polypeptide(L)'
;DHFNNLTKYNSPYLSYITFDFHEFCKGLQFGNVLTLLQLLDEKNLLREMRFCWINTETNTILSEQISLFRINCVDCLDRTNVVQAAIAKTILEIMLKKLGLLDFDEGGLSGHTKKIFQTMWADNGDAISRQYAGTDAMKVRQ
;
A
#
# COMPACT_ATOMS: atom_id res chain seq x y z
N ASP A 1 21.24 -3.02 15.53
CA ASP A 1 20.43 -3.37 16.72
C ASP A 1 18.99 -3.81 16.45
N HIS A 2 18.17 -3.10 15.65
CA HIS A 2 16.77 -3.51 15.42
C HIS A 2 16.62 -4.87 14.71
N PHE A 3 17.46 -5.14 13.68
CA PHE A 3 17.49 -6.41 12.94
C PHE A 3 17.95 -7.61 13.80
N ASN A 4 18.86 -7.35 14.76
CA ASN A 4 19.35 -8.36 15.71
C ASN A 4 18.28 -8.75 16.74
N ASN A 5 17.32 -7.86 17.02
CA ASN A 5 16.19 -8.17 17.89
C ASN A 5 15.10 -8.96 17.14
N LEU A 6 14.86 -8.68 15.85
CA LEU A 6 13.89 -9.42 15.04
C LEU A 6 14.27 -10.89 14.86
N THR A 7 15.55 -11.17 14.60
CA THR A 7 16.10 -12.52 14.52
C THR A 7 16.01 -13.29 15.85
N LYS A 8 16.04 -12.59 16.98
CA LYS A 8 15.83 -13.21 18.32
C LYS A 8 14.40 -13.68 18.55
N TYR A 9 13.40 -13.00 18.01
CA TYR A 9 11.98 -13.34 18.25
C TYR A 9 11.39 -14.29 17.21
N ASN A 10 11.99 -14.39 16.01
CA ASN A 10 11.65 -15.32 14.91
C ASN A 10 10.19 -15.82 14.92
N SER A 11 9.24 -14.88 14.90
CA SER A 11 7.82 -15.20 15.00
C SER A 11 7.28 -15.59 13.63
N PRO A 12 6.55 -16.72 13.50
CA PRO A 12 5.93 -17.10 12.24
C PRO A 12 4.83 -16.12 11.78
N TYR A 13 4.36 -15.25 12.69
CA TYR A 13 3.32 -14.25 12.41
C TYR A 13 3.88 -12.88 12.02
N LEU A 14 5.21 -12.73 11.95
CA LEU A 14 5.85 -11.45 11.67
C LEU A 14 6.86 -11.58 10.52
N SER A 15 6.54 -10.95 9.40
CA SER A 15 7.48 -10.76 8.29
C SER A 15 8.10 -9.38 8.38
N TYR A 16 9.43 -9.31 8.29
CA TYR A 16 10.17 -8.05 8.25
C TYR A 16 10.83 -7.87 6.89
N ILE A 17 10.56 -6.73 6.25
CA ILE A 17 11.10 -6.37 4.94
C ILE A 17 11.75 -5.00 5.04
N THR A 18 12.99 -4.92 4.58
CA THR A 18 13.74 -3.67 4.44
C THR A 18 13.80 -3.27 2.98
N PHE A 19 13.62 -1.99 2.70
CA PHE A 19 13.64 -1.44 1.36
C PHE A 19 14.34 -0.07 1.40
N ASP A 20 15.42 0.09 0.64
CA ASP A 20 16.15 1.36 0.57
C ASP A 20 15.49 2.31 -0.44
N PHE A 21 14.62 3.17 0.06
CA PHE A 21 13.92 4.13 -0.78
C PHE A 21 14.87 5.11 -1.50
N HIS A 22 16.04 5.44 -0.94
CA HIS A 22 16.98 6.39 -1.56
C HIS A 22 17.78 5.78 -2.70
N GLU A 23 18.18 4.52 -2.56
CA GLU A 23 18.86 3.79 -3.63
C GLU A 23 17.91 3.54 -4.79
N PHE A 24 16.69 3.12 -4.48
CA PHE A 24 15.71 2.73 -5.49
C PHE A 24 14.90 3.90 -6.06
N CYS A 25 14.70 5.03 -5.40
CA CYS A 25 13.90 6.15 -5.94
C CYS A 25 14.71 7.38 -6.38
N LYS A 26 15.98 7.21 -6.78
CA LYS A 26 16.76 8.30 -7.38
C LYS A 26 16.04 8.84 -8.62
N GLY A 27 15.86 10.17 -8.67
CA GLY A 27 15.29 10.86 -9.83
C GLY A 27 13.76 10.87 -9.92
N LEU A 28 13.03 10.78 -8.79
CA LEU A 28 11.55 10.89 -8.73
C LEU A 28 10.80 9.82 -9.56
N GLN A 29 11.43 8.67 -9.81
CA GLN A 29 10.82 7.59 -10.57
C GLN A 29 9.96 6.70 -9.65
N PHE A 30 8.65 6.97 -9.63
CA PHE A 30 7.64 6.17 -8.94
C PHE A 30 7.56 4.70 -9.41
N GLY A 31 8.26 4.34 -10.50
CA GLY A 31 8.39 2.97 -10.99
C GLY A 31 8.98 2.00 -9.95
N ASN A 32 9.75 2.48 -8.98
CA ASN A 32 10.47 1.58 -8.06
C ASN A 32 9.66 1.19 -6.81
N VAL A 33 8.50 1.82 -6.58
CA VAL A 33 7.48 1.25 -5.67
C VAL A 33 6.90 -0.03 -6.26
N LEU A 34 6.89 -0.18 -7.59
CA LEU A 34 6.49 -1.44 -8.23
C LEU A 34 7.45 -2.56 -7.87
N THR A 35 8.75 -2.30 -7.72
CA THR A 35 9.73 -3.30 -7.26
C THR A 35 9.40 -3.80 -5.86
N LEU A 36 9.05 -2.89 -4.95
CA LEU A 36 8.57 -3.28 -3.62
C LEU A 36 7.28 -4.12 -3.73
N LEU A 37 6.30 -3.69 -4.53
CA LEU A 37 5.05 -4.44 -4.72
C LEU A 37 5.30 -5.83 -5.32
N GLN A 38 6.22 -5.96 -6.28
CA GLN A 38 6.63 -7.23 -6.85
C GLN A 38 7.24 -8.15 -5.79
N LEU A 39 8.15 -7.63 -4.96
CA LEU A 39 8.71 -8.39 -3.85
C LEU A 39 7.63 -8.87 -2.86
N LEU A 40 6.62 -8.02 -2.59
CA LEU A 40 5.50 -8.39 -1.72
C LEU A 40 4.58 -9.44 -2.36
N ASP A 41 4.34 -9.37 -3.67
CA ASP A 41 3.53 -10.34 -4.42
C ASP A 41 4.24 -11.69 -4.58
N GLU A 42 5.54 -11.70 -4.88
CA GLU A 42 6.39 -12.91 -4.94
C GLU A 42 6.38 -13.68 -3.61
N LYS A 43 6.32 -12.95 -2.49
CA LYS A 43 6.19 -13.51 -1.14
C LYS A 43 4.74 -13.82 -0.75
N ASN A 44 3.78 -13.65 -1.66
CA ASN A 44 2.33 -13.79 -1.45
C ASN A 44 1.73 -12.90 -0.34
N LEU A 45 2.47 -11.92 0.19
CA LEU A 45 2.04 -11.13 1.35
C LEU A 45 0.83 -10.25 1.03
N LEU A 46 0.75 -9.72 -0.19
CA LEU A 46 -0.41 -8.93 -0.64
C LEU A 46 -1.68 -9.77 -0.70
N ARG A 47 -1.56 -11.05 -1.07
CA ARG A 47 -2.70 -11.97 -1.15
C ARG A 47 -3.11 -12.49 0.23
N GLU A 48 -2.14 -12.75 1.09
CA GLU A 48 -2.36 -13.18 2.48
C GLU A 48 -3.06 -12.12 3.34
N MET A 49 -2.83 -10.83 3.07
CA MET A 49 -3.54 -9.74 3.75
C MET A 49 -5.06 -9.92 3.72
N ARG A 50 -5.57 -10.37 2.57
CA ARG A 50 -7.01 -10.39 2.25
C ARG A 50 -7.63 -9.01 2.50
N PHE A 51 -8.95 -8.96 2.46
CA PHE A 51 -9.72 -7.79 2.83
C PHE A 51 -11.07 -8.25 3.39
N CYS A 52 -11.70 -7.37 4.14
CA CYS A 52 -13.05 -7.59 4.64
C CYS A 52 -14.04 -7.52 3.47
N TRP A 53 -14.83 -8.57 3.29
CA TRP A 53 -15.89 -8.63 2.29
C TRP A 53 -17.13 -9.21 2.95
N ILE A 54 -18.18 -8.40 3.01
CA ILE A 54 -19.47 -8.75 3.58
C ILE A 54 -20.51 -8.72 2.47
N ASN A 55 -21.33 -9.76 2.37
CA ASN A 55 -22.56 -9.73 1.61
C ASN A 55 -23.63 -9.06 2.47
N THR A 56 -24.02 -7.84 2.10
CA THR A 56 -24.96 -7.02 2.89
C THR A 56 -26.40 -7.51 2.83
N GLU A 57 -26.79 -8.26 1.80
CA GLU A 57 -28.15 -8.80 1.66
C GLU A 57 -28.40 -9.97 2.60
N THR A 58 -27.39 -10.85 2.71
CA THR A 58 -27.44 -12.04 3.57
C THR A 58 -26.82 -11.82 4.95
N ASN A 59 -26.17 -10.66 5.15
CA ASN A 59 -25.36 -10.31 6.32
C ASN A 59 -24.30 -11.39 6.63
N THR A 60 -23.66 -11.93 5.59
CA THR A 60 -22.64 -12.97 5.72
C THR A 60 -21.24 -12.43 5.42
N ILE A 61 -20.26 -12.90 6.18
CA ILE A 61 -18.85 -12.57 5.96
C ILE A 61 -18.31 -13.53 4.90
N LEU A 62 -17.98 -13.00 3.72
CA LEU A 62 -17.37 -13.75 2.62
C LEU A 62 -15.85 -13.83 2.76
N SER A 63 -15.23 -12.80 3.34
CA SER A 63 -13.81 -12.77 3.64
C SER A 63 -13.50 -11.85 4.81
N GLU A 64 -12.55 -12.27 5.64
CA GLU A 64 -11.96 -11.44 6.69
C GLU A 64 -10.56 -10.99 6.28
N GLN A 65 -10.16 -9.80 6.73
CA GLN A 65 -8.77 -9.37 6.65
C GLN A 65 -7.99 -10.03 7.79
N ILE A 66 -6.92 -10.74 7.46
CA ILE A 66 -6.19 -11.57 8.44
C ILE A 66 -4.75 -11.11 8.67
N SER A 67 -4.25 -10.18 7.87
CA SER A 67 -2.94 -9.55 8.10
C SER A 67 -2.95 -8.07 7.72
N LEU A 68 -1.86 -7.37 8.07
CA LEU A 68 -1.70 -5.94 7.83
C LEU A 68 -0.25 -5.61 7.51
N PHE A 69 -0.05 -4.51 6.79
CA PHE A 69 1.26 -3.94 6.56
C PHE A 69 1.49 -2.76 7.51
N ARG A 70 2.54 -2.85 8.32
CA ARG A 70 3.07 -1.70 9.06
C ARG A 70 4.22 -1.09 8.28
N ILE A 71 4.02 0.12 7.78
CA ILE A 71 5.04 0.86 7.02
C ILE A 71 5.64 1.93 7.92
N ASN A 72 6.95 1.86 8.11
CA ASN A 72 7.73 2.89 8.80
C ASN A 72 8.75 3.46 7.81
N CYS A 73 8.96 4.78 7.85
CA CYS A 73 10.08 5.43 7.19
C CYS A 73 10.79 6.30 8.22
N VAL A 74 12.11 6.21 8.29
CA VAL A 74 12.92 6.99 9.25
C VAL A 74 12.90 8.48 8.88
N ASP A 75 12.76 8.79 7.59
CA ASP A 75 13.06 10.13 7.08
C ASP A 75 11.82 11.02 6.90
N CYS A 76 10.68 10.47 6.42
CA CYS A 76 9.49 11.28 6.19
C CYS A 76 8.19 10.49 6.11
N LEU A 77 7.10 11.19 6.46
CA LEU A 77 5.74 10.72 6.34
C LEU A 77 5.33 10.51 4.87
N ASP A 78 5.80 11.36 3.95
CA ASP A 78 5.43 11.30 2.53
C ASP A 78 5.76 9.95 1.89
N ARG A 79 6.93 9.37 2.20
CA ARG A 79 7.33 8.05 1.70
C ARG A 79 6.44 6.94 2.24
N THR A 80 6.01 7.04 3.50
CA THR A 80 5.06 6.07 4.06
C THR A 80 3.71 6.15 3.34
N ASN A 81 3.21 7.37 3.07
CA ASN A 81 1.95 7.59 2.35
C ASN A 81 2.02 7.03 0.92
N VAL A 82 3.13 7.24 0.21
CA VAL A 82 3.33 6.70 -1.14
C VAL A 82 3.27 5.17 -1.17
N VAL A 83 3.96 4.50 -0.24
CA VAL A 83 3.95 3.03 -0.16
C VAL A 83 2.56 2.51 0.24
N GLN A 84 1.91 3.14 1.21
CA GLN A 84 0.53 2.82 1.61
C GLN A 84 -0.45 2.94 0.44
N ALA A 85 -0.37 4.04 -0.31
CA ALA A 85 -1.19 4.27 -1.49
C ALA A 85 -0.97 3.19 -2.56
N ALA A 86 0.27 2.76 -2.78
CA ALA A 86 0.58 1.73 -3.75
C ALA A 86 0.00 0.36 -3.36
N ILE A 87 0.14 -0.04 -2.08
CA ILE A 87 -0.47 -1.28 -1.56
C ILE A 87 -1.99 -1.20 -1.67
N ALA A 88 -2.60 -0.09 -1.25
CA ALA A 88 -4.04 0.11 -1.32
C ALA A 88 -4.57 0.06 -2.75
N LYS A 89 -3.82 0.60 -3.73
CA LYS A 89 -4.16 0.50 -5.15
C LYS A 89 -4.20 -0.95 -5.60
N THR A 90 -3.20 -1.75 -5.24
CA THR A 90 -3.16 -3.17 -5.61
C THR A 90 -4.32 -3.95 -5.00
N ILE A 91 -4.64 -3.73 -3.72
CA ILE A 91 -5.80 -4.37 -3.07
C ILE A 91 -7.11 -3.93 -3.73
N LEU A 92 -7.27 -2.65 -4.06
CA LEU A 92 -8.44 -2.14 -4.78
C LEU A 92 -8.60 -2.82 -6.15
N GLU A 93 -7.53 -2.99 -6.92
CA GLU A 93 -7.56 -3.69 -8.20
C GLU A 93 -8.00 -5.16 -8.02
N ILE A 94 -7.53 -5.85 -6.97
CA ILE A 94 -7.98 -7.21 -6.63
C ILE A 94 -9.48 -7.23 -6.27
N MET A 95 -9.95 -6.25 -5.50
CA MET A 95 -11.37 -6.13 -5.14
C MET A 95 -12.24 -5.94 -6.38
N LEU A 96 -11.85 -5.03 -7.28
CA LEU A 96 -12.60 -4.74 -8.50
C LEU A 96 -12.62 -5.95 -9.45
N LYS A 97 -11.50 -6.67 -9.59
CA LYS A 97 -11.43 -7.94 -10.34
C LYS A 97 -12.39 -8.98 -9.78
N LYS A 98 -12.45 -9.13 -8.45
CA LYS A 98 -13.38 -10.05 -7.78
C LYS A 98 -14.85 -9.68 -7.94
N LEU A 99 -15.15 -8.40 -8.17
CA LEU A 99 -16.49 -7.91 -8.48
C LEU A 99 -16.84 -8.02 -9.99
N GLY A 100 -15.90 -8.44 -10.84
CA GLY A 100 -16.08 -8.44 -12.29
C GLY A 100 -16.14 -7.02 -12.91
N LEU A 101 -15.63 -6.01 -12.20
CA LEU A 101 -15.58 -4.61 -12.65
C LEU A 101 -14.27 -4.24 -13.35
N LEU A 102 -13.29 -5.16 -13.32
CA LEU A 102 -12.01 -5.01 -13.98
C LEU A 102 -11.61 -6.39 -14.53
N ASP A 103 -11.25 -6.46 -15.80
CA ASP A 103 -10.82 -7.72 -16.40
C ASP A 103 -9.48 -8.19 -15.81
N PHE A 104 -9.31 -9.51 -15.76
CA PHE A 104 -8.05 -10.08 -15.29
C PHE A 104 -6.91 -9.85 -16.29
N ASP A 105 -7.25 -9.73 -17.57
CA ASP A 105 -6.34 -9.64 -18.72
C ASP A 105 -6.20 -8.20 -19.28
N GLU A 106 -7.16 -7.30 -19.04
CA GLU A 106 -7.00 -5.88 -19.35
C GLU A 106 -6.23 -5.16 -18.23
N GLY A 107 -5.64 -4.00 -18.58
CA GLY A 107 -4.79 -3.22 -17.68
C GLY A 107 -5.45 -2.80 -16.36
N GLY A 108 -4.66 -2.22 -15.45
CA GLY A 108 -5.12 -1.75 -14.15
C GLY A 108 -6.18 -0.64 -14.20
N LEU A 109 -6.37 0.10 -13.10
CA LEU A 109 -7.44 1.11 -12.99
C LEU A 109 -7.57 2.02 -14.23
N SER A 110 -8.81 2.26 -14.67
CA SER A 110 -9.11 3.23 -15.73
C SER A 110 -8.52 4.61 -15.42
N GLY A 111 -8.24 5.43 -16.46
CA GLY A 111 -7.65 6.75 -16.27
C GLY A 111 -8.47 7.66 -15.33
N HIS A 112 -9.79 7.57 -15.38
CA HIS A 112 -10.68 8.32 -14.49
C HIS A 112 -10.59 7.83 -13.03
N THR A 113 -10.74 6.52 -12.81
CA THR A 113 -10.66 5.91 -11.47
C THR A 113 -9.28 6.14 -10.84
N LYS A 114 -8.21 6.01 -11.63
CA LYS A 114 -6.83 6.28 -11.20
C LYS A 114 -6.68 7.73 -10.71
N LYS A 115 -7.25 8.71 -11.42
CA LYS A 115 -7.19 10.12 -11.01
C LYS A 115 -7.92 10.36 -9.69
N ILE A 116 -9.12 9.79 -9.51
CA ILE A 116 -9.86 9.87 -8.23
C ILE A 116 -9.02 9.29 -7.09
N PHE A 117 -8.45 8.10 -7.30
CA PHE A 117 -7.59 7.44 -6.31
C PHE A 117 -6.38 8.31 -5.93
N GLN A 118 -5.71 8.89 -6.93
CA GLN A 118 -4.55 9.77 -6.71
C GLN A 118 -4.93 11.03 -5.92
N THR A 119 -6.06 11.67 -6.22
CA THR A 119 -6.55 12.81 -5.45
C THR A 119 -6.83 12.42 -4.00
N MET A 120 -7.55 11.32 -3.79
CA MET A 120 -7.89 10.85 -2.44
C MET A 120 -6.64 10.61 -1.59
N TRP A 121 -5.59 10.01 -2.16
CA TRP A 121 -4.34 9.75 -1.46
C TRP A 121 -3.45 10.98 -1.28
N ALA A 122 -3.56 11.98 -2.16
CA ALA A 122 -2.94 13.28 -1.96
C ALA A 122 -3.59 14.02 -0.78
N ASP A 123 -4.92 14.02 -0.72
CA ASP A 123 -5.68 14.65 0.38
C ASP A 123 -5.42 13.96 1.72
N ASN A 124 -5.30 12.61 1.71
CA ASN A 124 -4.87 11.84 2.87
C ASN A 124 -3.48 12.26 3.36
N GLY A 125 -2.51 12.37 2.43
CA GLY A 125 -1.17 12.82 2.76
C GLY A 125 -1.17 14.23 3.38
N ASP A 126 -1.91 15.16 2.78
CA ASP A 126 -2.04 16.53 3.29
C ASP A 126 -2.67 16.55 4.69
N ALA A 127 -3.71 15.74 4.93
CA ALA A 127 -4.36 15.66 6.23
C ALA A 127 -3.43 15.12 7.32
N ILE A 128 -2.68 14.05 7.06
CA ILE A 128 -1.76 13.48 8.04
C ILE A 128 -0.58 14.43 8.26
N SER A 129 -0.05 15.06 7.21
CA SER A 129 1.03 16.04 7.34
C SER A 129 0.61 17.23 8.22
N ARG A 130 -0.60 17.76 8.04
CA ARG A 130 -1.12 18.85 8.89
C ARG A 130 -1.22 18.43 10.35
N GLN A 131 -1.61 17.19 10.63
CA GLN A 131 -1.68 16.69 12.01
C GLN A 131 -0.30 16.56 12.67
N TYR A 132 0.73 16.16 11.92
CA TYR A 132 2.07 15.91 12.46
C TYR A 132 2.98 17.14 12.47
N ALA A 133 2.92 17.97 11.43
CA ALA A 133 3.85 19.07 11.19
C ALA A 133 3.17 20.45 11.10
N GLY A 134 1.83 20.52 11.11
CA GLY A 134 1.09 21.77 10.97
C GLY A 134 1.06 22.34 9.55
N THR A 135 1.65 21.65 8.57
CA THR A 135 1.69 22.05 7.16
C THR A 135 1.17 20.94 6.25
N ASP A 136 0.75 21.29 5.04
CA ASP A 136 0.45 20.29 4.01
C ASP A 136 1.68 19.42 3.69
N ALA A 137 1.44 18.25 3.09
CA ALA A 137 2.51 17.35 2.68
C ALA A 137 3.42 18.05 1.67
N MET A 138 4.72 17.73 1.68
CA MET A 138 5.67 18.32 0.72
C MET A 138 5.33 17.82 -0.70
N LYS A 139 4.50 18.58 -1.43
CA LYS A 139 4.22 18.33 -2.84
C LYS A 139 5.38 18.84 -3.69
N VAL A 140 6.09 17.94 -4.37
CA VAL A 140 6.58 18.26 -5.72
C VAL A 140 5.33 18.19 -6.62
N ARG A 141 4.60 19.30 -6.75
CA ARG A 141 3.49 19.39 -7.71
C ARG A 141 4.06 19.20 -9.12
N GLN A 142 3.65 18.14 -9.80
CA GLN A 142 3.67 18.03 -11.27
C GLN A 142 2.31 17.56 -11.74
#